data_AF-A0A1H3XUQ2-F1
#
_entry.id   AF-A0A1H3XUQ2-F1
#
_cell.length_a   1.000
_cell.length_b   1.000
_cell.length_c   1.000
_cell.angle_alpha   90.00
_cell.angle_beta   90.00
_cell.angle_gamma   90.00
#
_symmetry.space_group_name_H-M   'P 1'
#
loop_
_entity.id
_entity.type
_entity.pdbx_description
1 polymer ?
#
loop_
_entity_poly.entity_id
_entity_poly.type
_entity_poly.pdbx_seq_one_letter_code
_entity_poly.pdbx_strand_id
1 'polypeptide(L)'
;MLYIVTCLITEEASTEFSIIGAAADKKKAAAMAAEIYKDYNKVASFQNIEMITEWLATRSSYSFRKDKSHRLQLAITEVDTETETANKQVVFSAAAEQDELMRKVSQALFEGKHTAERGGEAPSCPIG
;
A
#
# COMPACT_ATOMS: atom_id res chain seq x y z
N MET A 1 -0.08 -3.24 -26.31
CA MET A 1 0.27 -4.05 -25.13
C MET A 1 0.75 -3.13 -24.05
N LEU A 2 0.06 -3.10 -22.91
CA LEU A 2 0.37 -2.20 -21.80
C LEU A 2 0.97 -3.01 -20.66
N TYR A 3 1.96 -2.46 -19.97
CA TYR A 3 2.63 -3.09 -18.85
C TYR A 3 2.37 -2.27 -17.58
N ILE A 4 1.63 -2.84 -16.64
CA ILE A 4 1.36 -2.23 -15.34
C ILE A 4 2.47 -2.61 -14.37
N VAL A 5 3.01 -1.60 -13.69
CA VAL A 5 4.02 -1.77 -12.64
C VAL A 5 3.34 -1.68 -11.28
N THR A 6 3.50 -2.73 -10.49
CA THR A 6 2.96 -2.81 -9.13
C THR A 6 4.08 -2.97 -8.11
N CYS A 7 3.85 -2.45 -6.91
CA CYS A 7 4.76 -2.56 -5.79
C CYS A 7 4.02 -2.94 -4.52
N LEU A 8 4.61 -3.89 -3.80
CA LEU A 8 4.20 -4.27 -2.46
C LEU A 8 5.37 -4.01 -1.53
N ILE A 9 5.15 -3.15 -0.54
CA ILE A 9 6.10 -2.88 0.53
C ILE A 9 5.53 -3.50 1.80
N THR A 10 6.34 -4.33 2.45
CA THR A 10 6.06 -4.86 3.78
C THR A 10 7.08 -4.27 4.74
N GLU A 11 6.58 -3.61 5.75
CA GLU A 11 7.31 -3.03 6.88
C GLU A 11 6.79 -3.67 8.18
N GLU A 12 7.47 -3.46 9.31
CA GLU A 12 7.15 -4.11 10.59
C GLU A 12 5.68 -4.05 11.00
N ALA A 13 5.02 -2.92 10.76
CA ALA A 13 3.64 -2.66 11.19
C ALA A 13 2.64 -2.50 10.03
N SER A 14 3.11 -2.48 8.77
CA SER A 14 2.25 -2.15 7.65
C SER A 14 2.60 -2.92 6.38
N THR A 15 1.60 -3.10 5.54
CA THR A 15 1.78 -3.61 4.18
C THR A 15 1.01 -2.71 3.25
N GLU A 16 1.70 -2.20 2.24
CA GLU A 16 1.15 -1.23 1.28
C GLU A 16 1.33 -1.76 -0.14
N PHE A 17 0.23 -1.79 -0.88
CA PHE A 17 0.19 -2.17 -2.28
C PHE A 17 -0.16 -0.95 -3.13
N SER A 18 0.67 -0.68 -4.12
CA SER A 18 0.55 0.48 -4.99
C SER A 18 0.71 0.11 -6.46
N ILE A 19 -0.05 0.79 -7.31
CA ILE A 19 0.18 0.83 -8.75
C ILE A 19 1.08 2.02 -9.03
N ILE A 20 2.26 1.76 -9.56
CA ILE A 20 3.27 2.78 -9.81
C ILE A 20 2.95 3.55 -11.08
N GLY A 21 2.49 2.83 -12.10
CA GLY A 21 2.12 3.38 -13.38
C GLY A 21 2.03 2.28 -14.44
N ALA A 22 1.82 2.70 -15.68
CA ALA A 22 1.79 1.79 -16.82
C ALA A 22 2.65 2.34 -17.97
N ALA A 23 3.23 1.45 -18.78
CA ALA A 23 3.98 1.82 -19.97
C ALA A 23 3.66 0.89 -21.15
N ALA A 24 3.72 1.43 -22.36
CA ALA A 24 3.56 0.65 -23.59
C ALA A 24 4.82 -0.18 -23.95
N ASP A 25 5.93 0.03 -23.25
CA ASP A 25 7.20 -0.68 -23.46
C ASP A 25 7.65 -1.32 -22.14
N LYS A 26 7.95 -2.62 -22.18
CA LYS A 26 8.42 -3.41 -21.05
C LYS A 26 9.73 -2.87 -20.47
N LYS A 27 10.63 -2.34 -21.31
CA LYS A 27 11.89 -1.74 -20.84
C LYS A 27 11.64 -0.47 -20.04
N LYS A 28 10.70 0.36 -20.48
CA LYS A 28 10.27 1.54 -19.72
C LYS A 28 9.59 1.14 -18.41
N ALA A 29 8.75 0.10 -18.42
CA ALA A 29 8.15 -0.46 -17.20
C ALA A 29 9.21 -0.95 -16.19
N ALA A 30 10.25 -1.63 -16.69
CA ALA A 30 11.37 -2.07 -15.86
C ALA A 30 12.17 -0.91 -15.25
N ALA A 31 12.43 0.15 -16.03
CA ALA A 31 13.09 1.35 -15.53
C ALA A 31 12.26 2.06 -14.44
N MET A 32 10.93 2.16 -14.62
CA MET A 32 10.04 2.73 -13.59
C MET A 32 10.08 1.92 -12.29
N ALA A 33 10.05 0.59 -12.38
CA ALA A 33 10.15 -0.28 -11.22
C ALA A 33 11.54 -0.16 -10.55
N ALA A 34 12.61 -0.04 -11.32
CA ALA A 34 13.97 0.10 -10.80
C ALA A 34 14.20 1.44 -10.07
N GLU A 35 13.59 2.54 -10.51
CA GLU A 35 13.63 3.81 -9.78
C GLU A 35 12.98 3.68 -8.38
N ILE A 36 11.96 2.84 -8.26
CA ILE A 36 11.29 2.60 -6.97
C ILE A 36 12.16 1.74 -6.05
N TYR A 37 12.88 0.77 -6.60
CA TYR A 37 13.91 0.06 -5.87
C TYR A 37 15.02 0.99 -5.38
N LYS A 38 15.51 1.88 -6.23
CA LYS A 38 16.52 2.89 -5.86
C LYS A 38 16.01 3.84 -4.78
N ASP A 39 14.74 4.21 -4.83
CA ASP A 39 14.13 5.01 -3.78
C ASP A 39 13.99 4.27 -2.45
N TYR A 40 13.65 2.99 -2.50
CA TYR A 40 13.56 2.14 -1.32
C TYR A 40 14.94 1.83 -0.71
N ASN A 41 15.93 1.53 -1.55
CA ASN A 41 17.30 1.19 -1.17
C ASN A 41 18.29 2.28 -1.59
N LYS A 42 18.37 3.36 -0.81
CA LYS A 42 19.22 4.53 -1.09
C LYS A 42 20.72 4.24 -1.15
N VAL A 43 21.18 3.07 -0.69
CA VAL A 43 22.59 2.66 -0.74
C VAL A 43 22.91 1.76 -1.94
N ALA A 44 21.94 1.47 -2.80
CA ALA A 44 22.15 0.66 -3.99
C ALA A 44 23.16 1.33 -4.95
N SER A 45 24.14 0.56 -5.40
CA SER A 45 25.09 1.03 -6.41
C SER A 45 24.42 1.11 -7.79
N PHE A 46 24.98 1.93 -8.67
CA PHE A 46 24.50 2.07 -10.05
C PHE A 46 24.43 0.72 -10.79
N GLN A 47 25.47 -0.10 -10.67
CA GLN A 47 25.51 -1.46 -11.25
C GLN A 47 24.38 -2.36 -10.74
N ASN A 48 24.00 -2.22 -9.46
CA ASN A 48 22.91 -3.00 -8.88
C ASN A 48 21.55 -2.57 -9.46
N ILE A 49 21.35 -1.27 -9.67
CA ILE A 49 20.14 -0.72 -10.29
C ILE A 49 20.02 -1.19 -11.74
N GLU A 50 21.10 -1.15 -12.51
CA GLU A 50 21.12 -1.66 -13.90
C GLU A 50 20.79 -3.15 -13.95
N MET A 51 21.43 -3.95 -13.10
CA MET A 51 21.16 -5.39 -13.01
C MET A 51 19.68 -5.68 -12.71
N ILE A 52 19.08 -4.94 -11.77
CA ILE A 52 17.66 -5.12 -11.41
C ILE A 52 16.75 -4.67 -12.56
N THR A 53 17.12 -3.60 -13.27
CA THR A 53 16.40 -3.13 -14.45
C THR A 53 16.35 -4.22 -15.53
N GLU A 54 17.51 -4.82 -15.84
CA GLU A 54 17.59 -5.92 -16.81
C GLU A 54 16.85 -7.18 -16.33
N TRP A 55 16.96 -7.49 -15.03
CA TRP A 55 16.22 -8.59 -14.43
C TRP A 55 14.70 -8.39 -14.56
N LEU A 56 14.20 -7.21 -14.27
CA LEU A 56 12.77 -6.86 -14.38
C LEU A 56 12.30 -6.86 -15.83
N ALA A 57 13.11 -6.39 -16.77
CA ALA A 57 12.79 -6.47 -18.21
C ALA A 57 12.64 -7.93 -18.68
N THR A 58 13.41 -8.85 -18.11
CA THR A 58 13.40 -10.27 -18.47
C THR A 58 12.32 -11.06 -17.72
N ARG A 59 12.35 -11.00 -16.39
CA ARG A 59 11.57 -11.85 -15.46
C ARG A 59 10.29 -11.19 -14.95
N SER A 60 10.08 -9.91 -15.22
CA SER A 60 8.89 -9.14 -14.81
C SER A 60 8.61 -9.12 -13.30
N SER A 61 9.51 -9.63 -12.47
CA SER A 61 9.31 -9.72 -11.03
C SER A 61 10.64 -9.68 -10.31
N TYR A 62 10.66 -8.98 -9.18
CA TYR A 62 11.82 -8.88 -8.33
C TYR A 62 11.39 -8.72 -6.87
N SER A 63 12.10 -9.38 -5.96
CA SER A 63 11.88 -9.22 -4.53
C SER A 63 13.19 -8.93 -3.84
N PHE A 64 13.21 -7.81 -3.13
CA PHE A 64 14.31 -7.40 -2.28
C PHE A 64 13.90 -7.52 -0.82
N ARG A 65 14.80 -8.05 0.01
CA ARG A 65 14.65 -8.08 1.46
C ARG A 65 15.84 -7.36 2.07
N LYS A 66 15.56 -6.37 2.90
CA LYS A 66 16.58 -5.74 3.75
C LYS A 66 16.80 -6.56 5.01
N ASP A 67 15.71 -7.05 5.60
CA ASP A 67 15.71 -7.96 6.74
C ASP A 67 14.42 -8.82 6.77
N LYS A 68 14.08 -9.39 7.93
CA LYS A 68 12.90 -10.25 8.12
C LYS A 68 11.58 -9.48 8.02
N SER A 69 11.57 -8.21 8.37
CA SER A 69 10.38 -7.36 8.46
C SER A 69 10.26 -6.34 7.33
N HIS A 70 11.36 -6.07 6.61
CA HIS A 70 11.45 -5.05 5.55
C HIS A 70 11.65 -5.71 4.18
N ARG A 71 10.59 -5.70 3.35
CA ARG A 71 10.56 -6.34 2.03
C ARG A 71 9.92 -5.44 0.99
N LEU A 72 10.60 -5.33 -0.15
CA LEU A 72 10.07 -4.74 -1.38
C LEU A 72 9.80 -5.85 -2.39
N GLN A 73 8.64 -5.82 -3.03
CA GLN A 73 8.30 -6.67 -4.15
C GLN A 73 7.82 -5.82 -5.32
N LEU A 74 8.44 -6.01 -6.48
CA LEU A 74 8.13 -5.33 -7.73
C LEU A 74 7.64 -6.36 -8.73
N ALA A 75 6.59 -6.02 -9.47
CA ALA A 75 6.08 -6.83 -10.55
C ALA A 75 5.62 -5.98 -11.73
N ILE A 76 5.77 -6.54 -12.94
CA ILE A 76 5.35 -5.97 -14.22
C ILE A 76 4.35 -6.94 -14.82
N THR A 77 3.10 -6.51 -14.94
CA THR A 77 2.01 -7.33 -15.47
C THR A 77 1.63 -6.83 -16.85
N GLU A 78 1.55 -7.74 -17.81
CA GLU A 78 1.08 -7.46 -19.16
C GLU A 78 -0.45 -7.40 -19.19
N VAL A 79 -0.99 -6.41 -19.91
CA VAL A 79 -2.43 -6.17 -20.04
C VAL A 79 -2.77 -5.94 -21.51
N ASP A 80 -3.75 -6.68 -21.99
CA ASP A 80 -4.18 -6.71 -23.39
C ASP A 80 -5.02 -5.50 -23.81
N THR A 81 -5.58 -4.74 -22.86
CA THR A 81 -6.47 -3.61 -23.12
C THR A 81 -5.89 -2.27 -22.65
N GLU A 82 -6.11 -1.22 -23.45
CA GLU A 82 -5.82 0.17 -23.10
C GLU A 82 -6.53 0.54 -21.80
N THR A 83 -5.76 0.80 -20.75
CA THR A 83 -6.25 1.38 -19.51
C THR A 83 -5.68 2.79 -19.40
N GLU A 84 -6.56 3.78 -19.24
CA GLU A 84 -6.19 5.18 -19.09
C GLU A 84 -5.33 5.35 -17.83
N THR A 85 -4.13 5.91 -18.01
CA THR A 85 -3.18 6.16 -16.93
C THR A 85 -3.63 7.35 -16.09
N ALA A 86 -4.25 7.10 -14.94
CA ALA A 86 -4.27 8.07 -13.85
C ALA A 86 -3.08 7.83 -12.91
N ASN A 87 -2.54 8.92 -12.37
CA ASN A 87 -1.41 9.02 -11.44
C ASN A 87 -1.25 7.85 -10.46
N LYS A 88 0.00 7.56 -10.07
CA LYS A 88 0.41 6.65 -8.98
C LYS A 88 -0.68 6.54 -7.91
N GLN A 89 -1.42 5.43 -7.92
CA GLN A 89 -2.55 5.22 -7.03
C GLN A 89 -2.14 4.18 -6.00
N VAL A 90 -2.14 4.58 -4.73
CA VAL A 90 -2.13 3.63 -3.62
C VAL A 90 -3.49 2.94 -3.65
N VAL A 91 -3.49 1.63 -3.94
CA VAL A 91 -4.74 0.85 -4.06
C VAL A 91 -5.12 0.26 -2.71
N PHE A 92 -4.14 0.00 -1.84
CA PHE A 92 -4.38 -0.56 -0.52
C PHE A 92 -3.25 -0.19 0.46
N SER A 93 -3.63 0.21 1.67
CA SER A 93 -2.71 0.38 2.80
C SER A 93 -3.34 -0.14 4.08
N ALA A 94 -2.73 -1.15 4.70
CA ALA A 94 -3.23 -1.74 5.94
C ALA A 94 -3.31 -0.71 7.08
N ALA A 95 -2.40 0.26 7.12
CA ALA A 95 -2.43 1.34 8.10
C ALA A 95 -3.65 2.25 7.89
N ALA A 96 -3.94 2.62 6.64
CA ALA A 96 -5.11 3.44 6.32
C ALA A 96 -6.43 2.71 6.65
N GLU A 97 -6.51 1.42 6.38
CA GLU A 97 -7.67 0.59 6.74
C GLU A 97 -7.87 0.51 8.26
N GLN A 98 -6.78 0.37 9.02
CA GLN A 98 -6.85 0.36 10.48
C GLN A 98 -7.33 1.71 11.03
N ASP A 99 -6.83 2.83 10.51
CA ASP A 99 -7.28 4.17 10.90
C ASP A 99 -8.76 4.39 10.55
N GLU A 100 -9.21 3.93 9.38
CA GLU A 100 -10.62 4.02 9.00
C GLU A 100 -11.51 3.16 9.90
N LEU A 101 -11.07 1.96 10.26
CA LEU A 101 -11.77 1.09 11.21
C LEU A 101 -11.87 1.77 12.59
N MET A 102 -10.78 2.33 13.09
CA MET A 102 -10.76 3.05 14.37
C MET A 102 -11.67 4.28 14.36
N ARG A 103 -11.75 4.98 13.22
CA ARG A 103 -12.69 6.09 13.02
C ARG A 103 -14.14 5.61 13.05
N LYS A 104 -14.48 4.52 12.35
CA LYS A 104 -15.83 3.92 12.34
C LYS A 104 -16.25 3.44 13.73
N VAL A 105 -15.34 2.79 14.46
CA VAL A 105 -15.58 2.34 15.84
C VAL A 105 -15.80 3.54 16.76
N SER A 106 -14.98 4.59 16.64
CA SER A 106 -15.14 5.83 17.42
C SER A 106 -16.47 6.50 17.13
N GLN A 107 -16.86 6.61 15.86
CA GLN A 107 -18.15 7.16 15.45
C GLN A 107 -19.32 6.37 16.06
N ALA A 108 -19.31 5.04 15.96
CA ALA A 108 -20.35 4.19 16.54
C ALA A 108 -20.44 4.30 18.07
N LEU A 109 -19.30 4.42 18.77
CA LEU A 109 -19.25 4.57 20.23
C LEU A 109 -19.76 5.94 20.71
N PHE A 110 -19.62 6.99 19.90
CA PHE A 110 -20.15 8.33 20.22
C PHE A 110 -21.61 8.49 19.82
N GLU A 111 -22.02 7.97 18.66
CA GLU A 111 -23.43 7.98 18.22
C GLU A 111 -24.32 7.13 19.14
N GLY A 112 -23.83 5.99 19.65
CA GLY A 112 -24.54 5.16 20.62
C GLY A 112 -24.71 5.76 22.02
N LYS A 113 -24.05 6.89 22.33
CA LYS A 113 -24.17 7.58 23.64
C LYS A 113 -25.21 8.70 23.67
N HIS A 114 -25.81 9.05 22.53
CA HIS A 114 -26.81 10.13 22.46
C HIS A 114 -28.26 9.65 22.57
N THR A 115 -28.52 8.34 22.60
CA THR A 115 -29.80 7.73 22.96
C THR A 115 -29.82 7.22 24.40
N ALA A 116 -29.26 7.98 25.34
CA ALA A 116 -29.70 7.89 26.73
C ALA A 116 -30.95 8.77 26.85
N GLU A 117 -32.12 8.13 26.76
CA GLU A 117 -33.41 8.76 26.98
C GLU A 117 -33.37 9.62 28.25
N ARG A 118 -33.70 10.92 28.12
CA ARG A 118 -34.15 11.73 29.26
C ARG A 118 -35.52 11.18 29.67
N GLY A 119 -35.53 10.10 30.45
CA GLY A 119 -36.77 9.42 30.84
C GLY A 119 -36.60 8.30 31.85
N GLY A 120 -35.60 8.35 32.73
CA GLY A 120 -35.44 7.37 33.81
C GLY A 120 -35.21 8.06 35.14
N GLU A 121 -36.11 7.84 36.10
CA GLU A 121 -36.02 8.30 37.48
C GLU A 121 -34.62 8.04 38.07
N ALA A 122 -34.07 9.04 38.75
CA ALA A 122 -32.82 8.90 39.49
C ALA A 122 -32.98 7.79 40.56
N PRO A 123 -32.09 6.79 40.63
CA PRO A 123 -32.13 5.83 41.73
C PRO A 123 -31.65 6.55 43.00
N SER A 124 -32.58 6.83 43.91
CA SER A 124 -32.24 7.31 45.25
C SER A 124 -31.59 6.17 46.03
N CYS A 125 -30.28 6.25 46.27
CA CYS A 125 -29.62 5.38 47.23
C CYS A 125 -30.14 5.69 48.65
N PRO A 126 -30.66 4.70 49.41
CA PRO A 126 -30.96 4.92 50.81
C PRO A 126 -29.66 4.96 51.61
N ILE A 127 -29.48 6.01 52.41
CA ILE A 127 -28.51 6.02 53.50
C ILE A 127 -29.19 5.32 54.68
N GLY A 128 -28.69 4.15 55.03
CA GLY A 128 -29.09 3.36 56.20
C GLY A 128 -27.95 2.48 56.65
#